data_AF-A0A2I0GRQ1-F1
#
_entry.id   AF-A0A2I0GRQ1-F1
#
_cell.length_a   1.000
_cell.length_b   1.000
_cell.length_c   1.000
_cell.angle_alpha   90.00
_cell.angle_beta   90.00
_cell.angle_gamma   90.00
#
_symmetry.space_group_name_H-M   'P 1'
#
loop_
_entity.id
_entity.type
_entity.pdbx_description
1 polymer ?
#
loop_
_entity_poly.entity_id
_entity_poly.type
_entity_poly.pdbx_seq_one_letter_code
_entity_poly.pdbx_strand_id
1 'polypeptide(L)'
;MDLEKTMALSNSVQLSKKISKRIANQTERYLQSFGEDTVTTKPLKNVWDDICYKFQTEEFCGKVYESMVVEYVGSLVDALEDYEFNALYLQIESLRTILADSAKSTPSDIDEHSLISMRFFKDRVILYLIEEYIYKRAKGYTNKRLRKALNS
;
A
#
# COMPACT_ATOMS: atom_id res chain seq x y z
N MET A 1 -24.25 15.84 -11.17
CA MET A 1 -23.59 15.04 -10.12
C MET A 1 -23.96 15.66 -8.79
N ASP A 2 -24.49 14.84 -7.87
CA ASP A 2 -25.06 15.27 -6.60
C ASP A 2 -23.98 15.75 -5.61
N LEU A 3 -24.28 16.78 -4.81
CA LEU A 3 -23.32 17.40 -3.88
C LEU A 3 -22.86 16.38 -2.83
N GLU A 4 -23.78 15.56 -2.33
CA GLU A 4 -23.51 14.51 -1.33
C GLU A 4 -22.53 13.46 -1.87
N LYS A 5 -22.71 13.02 -3.12
CA LYS A 5 -21.80 12.06 -3.78
C LYS A 5 -20.39 12.63 -3.97
N THR A 6 -20.30 13.92 -4.27
CA THR A 6 -19.01 14.62 -4.43
C THR A 6 -18.28 14.74 -3.09
N MET A 7 -19.00 15.04 -2.01
CA MET A 7 -18.45 15.09 -0.65
C MET A 7 -18.02 13.70 -0.16
N ALA A 8 -18.82 12.66 -0.39
CA ALA A 8 -18.49 11.28 -0.01
C ALA A 8 -17.21 10.79 -0.71
N LEU A 9 -17.07 11.07 -2.01
CA LEU A 9 -15.85 10.74 -2.76
C LEU A 9 -14.64 11.51 -2.23
N SER A 10 -14.78 12.81 -1.97
CA SER A 10 -13.71 13.64 -1.40
C SER A 10 -13.25 13.11 -0.03
N ASN A 11 -14.20 12.74 0.84
CA ASN A 11 -13.91 12.16 2.15
C ASN A 11 -13.17 10.82 2.02
N SER A 12 -13.61 9.96 1.09
CA SER A 12 -12.94 8.69 0.78
C SER A 12 -11.50 8.89 0.28
N VAL A 13 -11.25 9.89 -0.57
CA VAL A 13 -9.89 10.25 -1.04
C VAL A 13 -9.01 10.73 0.12
N GLN A 14 -9.53 11.53 1.04
CA GLN A 14 -8.74 12.00 2.18
C GLN A 14 -8.44 10.87 3.17
N LEU A 15 -9.44 10.05 3.46
CA LEU A 15 -9.30 8.90 4.36
C LEU A 15 -8.31 7.88 3.79
N SER A 16 -8.42 7.51 2.52
CA SER A 16 -7.49 6.59 1.86
C SER A 16 -6.05 7.12 1.92
N LYS A 17 -5.80 8.40 1.62
CA LYS A 17 -4.46 9.01 1.76
C LYS A 17 -3.91 8.90 3.19
N LYS A 18 -4.77 9.09 4.21
CA LYS A 18 -4.36 8.98 5.62
C LYS A 18 -3.99 7.53 5.97
N ILE A 19 -4.82 6.56 5.56
CA ILE A 19 -4.60 5.13 5.79
C ILE A 19 -3.34 4.66 5.06
N SER A 20 -3.19 4.99 3.78
CA SER A 20 -2.03 4.57 2.99
C SER A 20 -0.72 5.14 3.55
N LYS A 21 -0.72 6.39 4.02
CA LYS A 21 0.43 6.96 4.74
C LYS A 21 0.72 6.25 6.06
N ARG A 22 -0.32 5.91 6.85
CA ARG A 22 -0.19 5.14 8.10
C ARG A 22 0.45 3.79 7.83
N ILE A 23 -0.06 3.04 6.86
CA ILE A 23 0.46 1.73 6.45
C ILE A 23 1.90 1.86 5.97
N ALA A 24 2.21 2.79 5.06
CA ALA A 24 3.58 2.98 4.58
C ALA A 24 4.57 3.32 5.71
N ASN A 25 4.17 4.15 6.68
CA ASN A 25 4.99 4.47 7.85
C ASN A 25 5.21 3.24 8.75
N GLN A 26 4.17 2.43 8.96
CA GLN A 26 4.27 1.20 9.75
C GLN A 26 5.17 0.18 9.05
N THR A 27 5.05 0.02 7.73
CA THR A 27 5.88 -0.89 6.95
C THR A 27 7.33 -0.46 6.93
N GLU A 28 7.60 0.83 6.75
CA GLU A 28 8.95 1.38 6.86
C GLU A 28 9.58 1.06 8.23
N ARG A 29 8.86 1.31 9.34
CA ARG A 29 9.35 1.02 10.69
C ARG A 29 9.57 -0.47 10.94
N TYR A 30 8.67 -1.31 10.42
CA TYR A 30 8.81 -2.76 10.48
C TYR A 30 10.09 -3.22 9.78
N LEU A 31 10.32 -2.77 8.55
CA LEU A 31 11.51 -3.13 7.77
C LEU A 31 12.80 -2.55 8.36
N GLN A 32 12.73 -1.38 9.02
CA GLN A 32 13.85 -0.80 9.77
C GLN A 32 14.22 -1.61 11.03
N SER A 33 13.31 -2.44 11.55
CA SER A 33 13.57 -3.25 12.75
C SER A 33 14.45 -4.48 12.48
N PHE A 34 14.59 -4.91 11.22
CA PHE A 34 15.47 -6.00 10.82
C PHE A 34 16.87 -5.47 10.57
N GLY A 35 17.83 -5.96 11.36
CA GLY A 35 19.18 -5.42 11.46
C GLY A 35 20.16 -5.87 10.36
N GLU A 36 21.42 -5.53 10.58
CA GLU A 36 22.54 -5.64 9.64
C GLU A 36 22.83 -7.09 9.19
N ASP A 37 22.46 -8.09 9.99
CA ASP A 37 22.63 -9.51 9.67
C ASP A 37 21.69 -9.99 8.54
N THR A 38 20.62 -9.24 8.27
CA THR A 38 19.65 -9.53 7.20
C THR A 38 19.96 -8.77 5.91
N VAL A 39 20.92 -7.84 5.95
CA VAL A 39 21.19 -6.88 4.87
C VAL A 39 22.33 -7.35 3.98
N THR A 40 22.14 -7.26 2.66
CA THR A 40 23.15 -7.67 1.68
C THR A 40 24.11 -6.55 1.30
N THR A 41 23.68 -5.29 1.37
CA THR A 41 24.50 -4.14 0.95
C THR A 41 25.14 -3.42 2.14
N LYS A 42 26.47 -3.44 2.23
CA LYS A 42 27.22 -2.58 3.18
C LYS A 42 27.34 -1.16 2.60
N PRO A 43 27.24 -0.09 3.41
CA PRO A 43 27.20 -0.02 4.88
C PRO A 43 25.77 0.10 5.46
N LEU A 44 24.75 -0.43 4.79
CA LEU A 44 23.36 -0.32 5.24
C LEU A 44 23.13 -1.22 6.45
N LYS A 45 22.22 -0.79 7.34
CA LYS A 45 22.03 -1.42 8.66
C LYS A 45 20.68 -2.06 8.87
N ASN A 46 19.76 -1.85 7.93
CA ASN A 46 18.44 -2.43 8.03
C ASN A 46 17.87 -2.75 6.65
N VAL A 47 16.84 -3.60 6.63
CA VAL A 47 16.20 -4.07 5.41
C VAL A 47 15.55 -2.93 4.63
N TRP A 48 14.96 -1.93 5.29
CA TRP A 48 14.38 -0.78 4.58
C TRP A 48 15.42 -0.02 3.75
N ASP A 49 16.60 0.25 4.32
CA ASP A 49 17.69 0.92 3.62
C ASP A 49 18.16 0.09 2.42
N ASP A 50 18.25 -1.24 2.56
CA ASP A 50 18.65 -2.14 1.47
C ASP A 50 17.59 -2.20 0.36
N ILE A 51 16.31 -2.22 0.72
CA ILE A 51 15.19 -2.09 -0.22
C ILE A 51 15.28 -0.76 -0.99
N CYS A 52 15.53 0.34 -0.29
CA CYS A 52 15.66 1.67 -0.91
C CYS A 52 16.85 1.72 -1.86
N TYR A 53 17.99 1.17 -1.45
CA TYR A 53 19.17 1.06 -2.30
C TYR A 53 18.85 0.29 -3.57
N LYS A 54 18.27 -0.91 -3.43
CA LYS A 54 17.83 -1.74 -4.55
C LYS A 54 16.92 -0.95 -5.47
N PHE A 55 15.83 -0.36 -5.02
CA PHE A 55 14.94 0.42 -5.90
C PHE A 55 15.60 1.63 -6.60
N GLN A 56 16.73 2.13 -6.10
CA GLN A 56 17.45 3.27 -6.66
C GLN A 56 18.60 2.87 -7.59
N THR A 57 19.13 1.64 -7.48
CA THR A 57 20.25 1.13 -8.29
C THR A 57 19.91 -0.08 -9.15
N GLU A 58 18.87 -0.82 -8.79
CA GLU A 58 18.40 -2.08 -9.37
C GLU A 58 16.87 -1.98 -9.60
N GLU A 59 16.34 -2.56 -10.68
CA GLU A 59 14.87 -2.58 -10.85
C GLU A 59 14.18 -3.63 -9.96
N PHE A 60 14.94 -4.58 -9.40
CA PHE A 60 14.41 -5.74 -8.68
C PHE A 60 14.88 -5.81 -7.22
N CYS A 61 13.93 -5.86 -6.29
CA CYS A 61 14.20 -5.82 -4.85
C CYS A 61 14.54 -7.21 -4.25
N GLY A 62 14.30 -8.30 -4.99
CA GLY A 62 14.51 -9.67 -4.49
C GLY A 62 13.26 -10.25 -3.84
N LYS A 63 12.95 -11.53 -4.13
CA LYS A 63 11.72 -12.20 -3.66
C LYS A 63 11.53 -12.16 -2.15
N VAL A 64 12.61 -12.26 -1.37
CA VAL A 64 12.55 -12.25 0.11
C VAL A 64 12.02 -10.91 0.62
N TYR A 65 12.53 -9.79 0.09
CA TYR A 65 12.08 -8.46 0.49
C TYR A 65 10.65 -8.17 0.01
N GLU A 66 10.31 -8.61 -1.19
CA GLU A 66 8.93 -8.55 -1.70
C GLU A 66 7.96 -9.31 -0.79
N SER A 67 8.29 -10.54 -0.39
CA SER A 67 7.49 -11.32 0.56
C SER A 67 7.32 -10.61 1.91
N MET A 68 8.39 -10.08 2.49
CA MET A 68 8.31 -9.33 3.76
C MET A 68 7.37 -8.12 3.68
N VAL A 69 7.43 -7.38 2.56
CA VAL A 69 6.55 -6.23 2.32
C VAL A 69 5.10 -6.70 2.15
N VAL A 70 4.85 -7.71 1.31
CA VAL A 70 3.51 -8.23 1.01
C VAL A 70 2.84 -8.78 2.26
N GLU A 71 3.53 -9.63 3.03
CA GLU A 71 3.00 -10.24 4.25
C GLU A 71 2.64 -9.18 5.29
N TYR A 72 3.54 -8.23 5.53
CA TYR A 72 3.30 -7.21 6.53
C TYR A 72 2.18 -6.24 6.12
N VAL A 73 2.16 -5.78 4.88
CA VAL A 73 1.06 -4.94 4.36
C VAL A 73 -0.25 -5.71 4.39
N GLY A 74 -0.24 -6.99 4.01
CA GLY A 74 -1.42 -7.86 4.09
C GLY A 74 -2.00 -7.92 5.49
N SER A 75 -1.15 -8.09 6.51
CA SER A 75 -1.59 -8.09 7.92
C SER A 75 -2.21 -6.76 8.36
N LEU A 76 -1.67 -5.63 7.88
CA LEU A 76 -2.22 -4.31 8.18
C LEU A 76 -3.56 -4.08 7.46
N VAL A 77 -3.70 -4.59 6.24
CA VAL A 77 -4.96 -4.54 5.48
C VAL A 77 -6.03 -5.43 6.13
N ASP A 78 -5.66 -6.59 6.68
CA ASP A 78 -6.58 -7.46 7.41
C ASP A 78 -7.16 -6.79 8.65
N ALA A 79 -6.34 -5.98 9.33
CA ALA A 79 -6.73 -5.25 10.53
C ALA A 79 -7.54 -3.96 10.26
N LEU A 80 -7.80 -3.61 9.00
CA LEU A 80 -8.61 -2.44 8.67
C LEU A 80 -10.09 -2.69 8.97
N GLU A 81 -10.76 -1.66 9.47
CA GLU A 81 -12.22 -1.59 9.48
C GLU A 81 -12.76 -1.54 8.04
N ASP A 82 -13.99 -2.00 7.81
CA ASP A 82 -14.54 -2.10 6.46
C ASP A 82 -14.63 -0.75 5.76
N TYR A 83 -14.97 0.32 6.49
CA TYR A 83 -15.01 1.67 5.92
C TYR A 83 -13.60 2.17 5.52
N GLU A 84 -12.54 1.74 6.23
CA GLU A 84 -11.15 2.05 5.88
C GLU A 84 -10.72 1.28 4.62
N PHE A 85 -11.07 -0.01 4.55
CA PHE A 85 -10.81 -0.83 3.37
C PHE A 85 -11.54 -0.28 2.13
N ASN A 86 -12.82 0.05 2.26
CA ASN A 86 -13.63 0.59 1.17
C ASN A 86 -13.07 1.93 0.66
N ALA A 87 -12.54 2.77 1.57
CA ALA A 87 -11.89 4.01 1.15
C ALA A 87 -10.69 3.75 0.24
N LEU A 88 -9.89 2.71 0.52
CA LEU A 88 -8.78 2.28 -0.33
C LEU A 88 -9.26 1.65 -1.64
N TYR A 89 -10.23 0.74 -1.57
CA TYR A 89 -10.84 0.07 -2.72
C TYR A 89 -11.29 1.07 -3.79
N LEU A 90 -11.95 2.16 -3.37
CA LEU A 90 -12.49 3.20 -4.25
C LEU A 90 -11.40 4.04 -4.97
N GLN A 91 -10.14 3.97 -4.55
CA GLN A 91 -9.04 4.66 -5.22
C GLN A 91 -8.50 3.87 -6.42
N ILE A 92 -8.89 2.59 -6.57
CA ILE A 92 -8.41 1.73 -7.64
C ILE A 92 -9.43 1.78 -8.78
N GLU A 93 -9.03 2.37 -9.91
CA GLU A 93 -9.93 2.65 -11.05
C GLU A 93 -10.71 1.40 -11.51
N SER A 94 -10.00 0.29 -11.71
CA SER A 94 -10.61 -0.96 -12.16
C SER A 94 -11.67 -1.48 -11.20
N LEU A 95 -11.46 -1.33 -9.89
CA LEU A 95 -12.39 -1.74 -8.86
C LEU A 95 -13.60 -0.81 -8.76
N ARG A 96 -13.39 0.49 -8.96
CA ARG A 96 -14.47 1.48 -9.03
C ARG A 96 -15.38 1.23 -10.23
N THR A 97 -14.83 0.85 -11.37
CA THR A 97 -15.61 0.47 -12.57
C THR A 97 -16.46 -0.76 -12.31
N ILE A 98 -15.89 -1.82 -11.68
CA ILE A 98 -16.66 -3.02 -11.29
C ILE A 98 -17.86 -2.65 -10.40
N LEU A 99 -17.64 -1.77 -9.41
CA LEU A 99 -18.70 -1.30 -8.52
C LEU A 99 -19.78 -0.48 -9.26
N ALA A 100 -19.36 0.36 -10.21
CA ALA A 100 -20.29 1.16 -11.01
C ALA A 100 -21.15 0.28 -11.93
N ASP A 101 -20.60 -0.82 -12.44
CA ASP A 101 -21.32 -1.74 -13.32
C ASP A 101 -22.25 -2.68 -12.54
N SER A 102 -21.87 -3.10 -11.33
CA SER A 102 -22.75 -3.87 -10.44
C SER A 102 -23.96 -3.05 -9.95
N ALA A 103 -23.76 -1.75 -9.72
CA ALA A 103 -24.84 -0.83 -9.32
C ALA A 103 -25.88 -0.57 -10.43
N LYS A 104 -25.52 -0.76 -11.71
CA LYS A 104 -26.47 -0.64 -12.84
C LYS A 104 -27.32 -1.89 -13.02
N SER A 105 -26.87 -3.03 -12.51
CA SER A 105 -27.45 -4.35 -12.79
C SER A 105 -28.36 -4.90 -11.69
N THR A 106 -28.48 -4.21 -10.54
CA THR A 106 -29.31 -4.67 -9.41
C THR A 106 -30.12 -3.50 -8.82
N PRO A 107 -31.47 -3.52 -8.90
CA PRO A 107 -32.31 -2.64 -8.11
C PRO A 107 -32.55 -3.23 -6.72
N SER A 108 -32.27 -2.44 -5.70
CA SER A 108 -32.54 -2.62 -4.27
C SER A 108 -31.50 -3.37 -3.43
N ASP A 109 -31.23 -2.73 -2.29
CA ASP A 109 -30.55 -3.17 -1.08
C ASP A 109 -29.03 -3.35 -1.18
N ILE A 110 -28.32 -2.34 -0.66
CA ILE A 110 -26.90 -2.44 -0.29
C ILE A 110 -26.84 -3.42 0.88
N ASP A 111 -26.82 -4.70 0.54
CA ASP A 111 -26.77 -5.81 1.46
C ASP A 111 -25.37 -5.94 2.07
N GLU A 112 -25.28 -6.48 3.28
CA GLU A 112 -24.03 -6.83 3.99
C GLU A 112 -23.11 -7.71 3.11
N HIS A 113 -23.72 -8.50 2.21
CA HIS A 113 -23.06 -9.28 1.17
C HIS A 113 -22.20 -8.45 0.20
N SER A 114 -22.51 -7.17 -0.01
CA SER A 114 -21.71 -6.26 -0.86
C SER A 114 -20.36 -5.89 -0.22
N LEU A 115 -20.29 -5.79 1.11
CA LEU A 115 -19.06 -5.51 1.86
C LEU A 115 -18.12 -6.73 1.85
N ILE A 116 -18.69 -7.93 2.07
CA ILE A 116 -17.97 -9.20 1.93
C ILE A 116 -17.41 -9.36 0.50
N SER A 117 -18.15 -8.89 -0.51
CA SER A 117 -17.71 -8.92 -1.91
C SER A 117 -16.47 -8.05 -2.19
N MET A 118 -16.35 -6.88 -1.54
CA MET A 118 -15.19 -6.00 -1.77
C MET A 118 -13.88 -6.59 -1.24
N ARG A 119 -13.93 -7.32 -0.11
CA ARG A 119 -12.72 -7.95 0.46
C ARG A 119 -12.13 -9.07 -0.42
N PHE A 120 -12.87 -9.61 -1.40
CA PHE A 120 -12.26 -10.49 -2.41
C PHE A 120 -11.15 -9.81 -3.22
N PHE A 121 -11.16 -8.48 -3.29
CA PHE A 121 -10.14 -7.70 -3.98
C PHE A 121 -9.00 -7.23 -3.06
N LYS A 122 -8.85 -7.85 -1.88
CA LYS A 122 -7.77 -7.55 -0.92
C LYS A 122 -6.40 -7.51 -1.57
N ASP A 123 -6.07 -8.48 -2.43
CA ASP A 123 -4.77 -8.54 -3.10
C ASP A 123 -4.51 -7.33 -4.00
N ARG A 124 -5.56 -6.77 -4.62
CA ARG A 124 -5.46 -5.55 -5.43
C ARG A 124 -5.20 -4.32 -4.56
N VAL A 125 -5.84 -4.25 -3.38
CA VAL A 125 -5.60 -3.18 -2.40
C VAL A 125 -4.18 -3.25 -1.83
N ILE A 126 -3.70 -4.45 -1.51
CA ILE A 126 -2.32 -4.68 -1.07
C ILE A 126 -1.34 -4.22 -2.14
N LEU A 127 -1.52 -4.67 -3.39
CA LEU A 127 -0.65 -4.31 -4.50
C LEU A 127 -0.64 -2.78 -4.71
N TYR A 128 -1.81 -2.14 -4.70
CA TYR A 128 -1.93 -0.68 -4.78
C TYR A 128 -1.13 0.03 -3.68
N LEU A 129 -1.26 -0.39 -2.42
CA LEU A 129 -0.52 0.21 -1.31
C LEU A 129 1.00 0.04 -1.49
N ILE A 130 1.43 -1.14 -1.92
CA ILE A 130 2.84 -1.45 -2.13
C ILE A 130 3.41 -0.58 -3.24
N GLU A 131 2.82 -0.60 -4.44
CA GLU A 131 3.34 0.11 -5.60
C GLU A 131 3.29 1.63 -5.41
N GLU A 132 2.15 2.16 -4.97
CA GLU A 132 1.90 3.60 -4.96
C GLU A 132 2.46 4.32 -3.73
N TYR A 133 2.61 3.62 -2.59
CA TYR A 133 3.04 4.28 -1.36
C TYR A 133 4.37 3.75 -0.83
N ILE A 134 4.64 2.46 -0.93
CA ILE A 134 5.85 1.87 -0.35
C ILE A 134 7.00 1.96 -1.34
N TYR A 135 6.84 1.45 -2.56
CA TYR A 135 7.89 1.45 -3.57
C TYR A 135 8.20 2.86 -4.08
N LYS A 136 7.18 3.71 -4.31
CA LYS A 136 7.42 5.13 -4.61
C LYS A 136 8.18 5.84 -3.50
N ARG A 137 7.89 5.53 -2.23
CA ARG A 137 8.65 6.08 -1.10
C ARG A 137 10.08 5.56 -1.09
N ALA A 138 10.31 4.27 -1.28
CA ALA A 138 11.64 3.68 -1.31
C ALA A 138 12.52 4.31 -2.40
N LYS A 139 11.94 4.56 -3.60
CA LYS A 139 12.62 5.26 -4.71
C LYS A 139 13.04 6.70 -4.37
N GLY A 140 12.28 7.40 -3.52
CA GLY A 140 12.58 8.78 -3.11
C GLY A 140 13.26 8.92 -1.75
N TYR A 141 13.47 7.81 -1.03
CA TYR A 141 14.00 7.83 0.32
C TYR A 141 15.51 8.11 0.30
N THR A 142 15.99 8.88 1.28
CA THR A 142 17.42 9.15 1.40
C THR A 142 17.84 9.29 2.85
N ASN A 143 19.02 8.76 3.17
CA ASN A 143 19.69 8.99 4.45
C ASN A 143 21.22 9.05 4.24
N LYS A 144 21.98 9.36 5.29
CA LYS A 144 23.45 9.51 5.18
C LYS A 144 24.15 8.23 4.70
N ARG A 145 23.69 7.06 5.16
CA ARG A 145 24.30 5.77 4.82
C ARG A 145 23.94 5.33 3.41
N LEU A 146 22.67 5.49 3.04
CA LEU A 146 22.18 5.22 1.69
C LEU A 146 22.91 6.09 0.66
N ARG A 147 23.05 7.40 0.91
CA ARG A 147 23.86 8.27 0.04
C ARG A 147 25.32 7.83 -0.08
N LYS A 148 25.90 7.30 0.99
CA LYS A 148 27.26 6.75 0.93
C LYS A 148 27.31 5.50 0.05
N ALA A 149 26.36 4.57 0.23
CA ALA A 149 26.24 3.35 -0.56
C ALA A 149 26.07 3.65 -2.06
N LEU A 150 25.18 4.59 -2.41
CA LEU A 150 24.88 4.97 -3.79
C LEU A 150 26.05 5.65 -4.53
N ASN A 151 27.02 6.19 -3.80
CA ASN A 151 28.19 6.89 -4.36
C ASN A 151 29.50 6.13 -4.11
N SER A 152 29.43 4.88 -3.65
CA SER A 152 30.59 4.00 -3.47
C SER A 152 30.78 3.14 -4.72
#